data_AF-D4P3J0-F1
#
_entry.id   AF-D4P3J0-F1
#
_cell.length_a   1.000
_cell.length_b   1.000
_cell.length_c   1.000
_cell.angle_alpha   90.00
_cell.angle_beta   90.00
_cell.angle_gamma   90.00
#
_symmetry.space_group_name_H-M   'P 1'
#
loop_
_entity.id
_entity.type
_entity.pdbx_description
1 polymer ?
#
loop_
_entity_poly.entity_id
_entity_poly.type
_entity_poly.pdbx_seq_one_letter_code
_entity_poly.pdbx_strand_id
1 'polypeptide(L)'
;LWLEAMYGEATGNWQPLADAWRNMEMYIIPTSQDQPSSGSYNANSPATYAGEWGLPSQYPSQLQTGVSVGQDPIAAELRSAYGTSDVYGMHWLLDVDNWYGF
;
A
#
# COMPACT_ATOMS: atom_id res chain seq x y z
N LEU A 1 1.81 17.10 1.69
CA LEU A 1 0.35 17.36 1.87
C LEU A 1 0.06 18.37 2.97
N TRP A 2 0.31 18.07 4.23
CA TRP A 2 -0.08 18.97 5.33
C TRP A 2 0.52 20.39 5.22
N LEU A 3 1.81 20.50 4.90
CA LEU A 3 2.47 21.78 4.66
C LEU A 3 1.73 22.63 3.60
N GLU A 4 1.39 22.02 2.46
CA GLU A 4 0.71 22.71 1.35
C GLU A 4 -0.76 23.04 1.64
N ALA A 5 -1.41 22.26 2.51
CA ALA A 5 -2.74 22.61 3.01
C ALA A 5 -2.70 23.88 3.88
N MET A 6 -1.68 24.03 4.72
CA MET A 6 -1.47 25.25 5.51
C MET A 6 -1.09 26.44 4.61
N TYR A 7 -0.27 26.21 3.58
CA TYR A 7 0.03 27.24 2.58
C TYR A 7 -1.23 27.71 1.86
N GLY A 8 -2.10 26.78 1.43
CA GLY A 8 -3.36 27.09 0.79
C GLY A 8 -4.32 27.87 1.70
N GLU A 9 -4.40 27.52 2.98
CA GLU A 9 -5.20 28.25 3.97
C GLU A 9 -4.69 29.70 4.15
N ALA A 10 -3.38 29.87 4.34
CA ALA A 10 -2.81 31.19 4.62
C ALA A 10 -2.80 32.13 3.41
N THR A 11 -2.75 31.59 2.19
CA THR A 11 -2.54 32.38 0.96
C THR A 11 -3.72 32.37 -0.02
N GLY A 12 -4.64 31.42 0.12
CA GLY A 12 -5.68 31.13 -0.87
C GLY A 12 -5.17 30.39 -2.13
N ASN A 13 -3.87 30.12 -2.25
CA ASN A 13 -3.30 29.39 -3.38
C ASN A 13 -3.22 27.89 -3.09
N TRP A 14 -4.12 27.11 -3.68
CA TRP A 14 -4.25 25.66 -3.48
C TRP A 14 -3.48 24.81 -4.51
N GLN A 15 -2.84 25.43 -5.51
CA GLN A 15 -2.09 24.69 -6.54
C GLN A 15 -0.97 23.82 -5.96
N PRO A 16 -0.18 24.27 -4.96
CA PRO A 16 0.86 23.43 -4.37
C PRO A 16 0.33 22.16 -3.70
N LEU A 17 -0.87 22.21 -3.11
CA LEU A 17 -1.50 21.03 -2.52
C LEU A 17 -1.88 20.01 -3.61
N ALA A 18 -2.42 20.48 -4.72
CA ALA A 18 -2.73 19.63 -5.88
C ALA A 18 -1.46 19.01 -6.48
N ASP A 19 -0.37 19.78 -6.57
CA ASP A 19 0.93 19.27 -7.06
C ASP A 19 1.52 18.22 -6.11
N ALA A 20 1.42 18.44 -4.78
CA ALA A 20 1.87 17.47 -3.79
C ALA A 20 1.04 16.17 -3.82
N TRP A 21 -0.26 16.26 -4.08
CA TRP A 21 -1.12 15.08 -4.24
C TRP A 21 -0.77 14.30 -5.52
N ARG A 22 -0.57 14.99 -6.64
CA ARG A 22 -0.14 14.37 -7.90
C ARG A 22 1.21 13.64 -7.74
N ASN A 23 2.17 14.24 -7.03
CA ASN A 23 3.46 13.59 -6.77
C ASN A 23 3.31 12.33 -5.90
N MET A 24 2.41 12.35 -4.90
CA MET A 24 2.11 11.18 -4.09
C MET A 24 1.54 10.04 -4.94
N GLU A 25 0.54 10.33 -5.79
CA GLU A 25 -0.04 9.34 -6.71
C GLU A 25 0.98 8.80 -7.71
N MET A 26 1.90 9.65 -8.18
CA MET A 26 2.87 9.28 -9.21
C MET A 26 3.98 8.35 -8.69
N TYR A 27 4.45 8.55 -7.47
CA TYR A 27 5.70 7.94 -7.02
C TYR A 27 5.56 6.95 -5.87
N ILE A 28 4.60 7.12 -4.97
CA ILE A 28 4.52 6.29 -3.75
C ILE A 28 3.25 5.45 -3.64
N ILE A 29 2.22 5.73 -4.44
CA ILE A 29 1.07 4.83 -4.60
C ILE A 29 1.37 3.88 -5.78
N PRO A 30 1.48 2.55 -5.55
CA PRO A 30 1.81 1.60 -6.61
C PRO A 30 0.75 1.61 -7.73
N THR A 31 1.20 1.68 -8.98
CA THR A 31 0.32 1.54 -10.17
C THR A 31 -0.04 0.07 -10.42
N SER A 32 -0.95 -0.22 -11.35
CA SER A 32 -1.25 -1.61 -11.74
C SER A 32 -0.01 -2.38 -12.24
N GLN A 33 1.03 -1.70 -12.73
CA GLN A 33 2.29 -2.35 -13.12
C GLN A 33 3.13 -2.78 -11.92
N ASP A 34 3.01 -2.05 -10.81
CA ASP A 34 3.73 -2.32 -9.56
C ASP A 34 3.00 -3.36 -8.69
N GLN A 35 1.70 -3.57 -8.93
CA GLN A 35 0.85 -4.57 -8.25
C GLN A 35 0.01 -5.44 -9.22
N PRO A 36 0.62 -6.10 -10.22
CA PRO A 36 -0.09 -6.69 -11.36
C PRO A 36 -0.94 -7.93 -11.04
N SER A 37 -0.77 -8.51 -9.85
CA SER A 37 -1.48 -9.73 -9.42
C SER A 37 -2.64 -9.46 -8.47
N SER A 38 -2.99 -8.20 -8.20
CA SER A 38 -4.11 -7.82 -7.31
C SER A 38 -5.42 -8.54 -7.66
N GLY A 39 -5.66 -8.80 -8.95
CA GLY A 39 -6.84 -9.49 -9.45
C GLY A 39 -6.98 -10.96 -9.04
N SER A 40 -5.91 -11.63 -8.59
CA SER A 40 -5.94 -13.04 -8.16
C SER A 40 -6.24 -13.23 -6.68
N TYR A 41 -6.41 -12.14 -5.92
CA TYR A 41 -6.68 -12.18 -4.49
C TYR A 41 -7.97 -12.94 -4.14
N ASN A 42 -7.91 -13.76 -3.08
CA ASN A 42 -9.04 -14.50 -2.54
C ASN A 42 -9.36 -14.04 -1.11
N ALA A 43 -10.44 -13.27 -0.94
CA ALA A 43 -10.89 -12.77 0.36
C ALA A 43 -11.23 -13.87 1.38
N ASN A 44 -11.54 -15.10 0.93
CA ASN A 44 -11.78 -16.25 1.82
C ASN A 44 -10.49 -16.93 2.30
N SER A 45 -9.34 -16.58 1.72
CA SER A 45 -8.02 -17.10 2.07
C SER A 45 -6.97 -15.99 1.88
N PRO A 46 -7.02 -14.94 2.70
CA PRO A 46 -6.32 -13.68 2.44
C PRO A 46 -4.80 -13.79 2.58
N ALA A 47 -4.32 -14.72 3.42
CA ALA A 47 -2.89 -14.94 3.66
C ALA A 47 -2.62 -16.36 4.18
N THR A 48 -1.35 -16.75 4.23
CA THR A 48 -0.86 -17.91 5.00
C THR A 48 -0.11 -17.40 6.22
N TYR A 49 -0.41 -17.92 7.40
CA TYR A 49 0.23 -17.48 8.64
C TYR A 49 1.73 -17.81 8.66
N ALA A 50 2.52 -16.87 9.19
CA ALA A 50 3.90 -17.05 9.62
C ALA A 50 4.09 -16.33 10.95
N GLY A 51 4.85 -16.91 11.88
CA GLY A 51 5.08 -16.29 13.19
C GLY A 51 6.07 -15.14 13.13
N GLU A 52 5.87 -14.14 13.99
CA GLU A 52 6.90 -13.14 14.32
C GLU A 52 7.80 -13.66 15.45
N TRP A 53 9.04 -13.19 15.50
CA TRP A 53 10.04 -13.66 16.46
C TRP A 53 10.79 -12.50 17.13
N GLY A 54 11.27 -12.73 18.35
CA GLY A 54 11.97 -11.70 19.12
C GLY A 54 13.36 -11.36 18.59
N LEU A 55 13.96 -12.21 17.75
CA LEU A 55 15.30 -12.00 17.19
C LEU A 55 15.36 -12.26 15.67
N PRO A 56 16.14 -11.47 14.91
CA PRO A 56 16.33 -11.69 13.46
C PRO A 56 16.92 -13.06 13.10
N SER A 57 17.75 -13.64 13.98
CA SER A 57 18.38 -14.95 13.75
C SER A 57 17.38 -16.12 13.70
N GLN A 58 16.12 -15.87 14.04
CA GLN A 58 15.04 -16.86 13.99
C GLN A 58 14.28 -16.84 12.65
N TYR A 59 14.67 -15.94 11.74
CA TYR A 59 14.13 -15.90 10.38
C TYR A 59 15.04 -16.70 9.42
N PRO A 60 14.48 -17.30 8.34
CA PRO A 60 13.11 -17.15 7.84
C PRO A 60 12.06 -17.87 8.69
N SER A 61 10.91 -17.23 8.88
CA SER A 61 9.76 -17.84 9.57
C SER A 61 9.01 -18.79 8.65
N GLN A 62 8.74 -20.00 9.13
CA GLN A 62 8.05 -21.02 8.34
C GLN A 62 6.56 -20.68 8.18
N LEU A 63 6.05 -20.81 6.95
CA LEU A 63 4.62 -20.73 6.66
C LEU A 63 3.88 -21.93 7.28
N GLN A 64 2.77 -21.66 7.96
CA GLN A 64 1.94 -22.68 8.62
C GLN A 64 0.54 -22.70 8.03
N THR A 65 0.27 -23.67 7.16
CA THR A 65 -1.04 -23.84 6.50
C THR A 65 -2.12 -24.42 7.40
N GLY A 66 -1.74 -24.98 8.56
CA GLY A 66 -2.67 -25.53 9.55
C GLY A 66 -3.25 -24.50 10.53
N VAL A 67 -2.74 -23.26 10.52
CA VAL A 67 -3.26 -22.18 11.36
C VAL A 67 -4.44 -21.51 10.66
N SER A 68 -5.57 -21.40 11.35
CA SER A 68 -6.77 -20.75 10.82
C SER A 68 -6.54 -19.27 10.57
N VAL A 69 -6.96 -18.80 9.39
CA VAL A 69 -6.96 -17.39 8.98
C VAL A 69 -8.40 -16.95 8.76
N GLY A 70 -8.70 -15.68 9.09
CA GLY A 70 -10.02 -15.09 8.90
C GLY A 70 -10.36 -14.82 7.43
N GLN A 71 -11.58 -14.33 7.20
CA GLN A 71 -11.99 -13.80 5.91
C GLN A 71 -11.79 -12.28 5.89
N ASP A 72 -11.40 -11.73 4.73
CA ASP A 72 -11.34 -10.29 4.50
C ASP A 72 -12.74 -9.75 4.15
N PRO A 73 -13.34 -8.90 5.01
CA PRO A 73 -14.70 -8.43 4.81
C PRO A 73 -14.82 -7.24 3.84
N ILE A 74 -13.73 -6.59 3.43
CA ILE A 74 -13.77 -5.30 2.73
C ILE A 74 -13.28 -5.37 1.28
N ALA A 75 -12.49 -6.37 0.90
CA ALA A 75 -11.95 -6.44 -0.47
C ALA A 75 -13.01 -6.43 -1.58
N ALA A 76 -14.13 -7.13 -1.36
CA ALA A 76 -15.23 -7.16 -2.33
C ALA A 76 -15.95 -5.81 -2.44
N GLU A 77 -16.16 -5.14 -1.31
CA GLU A 77 -16.77 -3.80 -1.26
C GLU A 77 -15.90 -2.78 -1.98
N LEU A 78 -14.61 -2.73 -1.66
CA LEU A 78 -13.65 -1.82 -2.29
C LEU A 78 -13.56 -2.06 -3.80
N ARG A 79 -13.45 -3.32 -4.24
CA ARG A 79 -13.43 -3.65 -5.67
C ARG A 79 -14.71 -3.19 -6.37
N SER A 80 -15.87 -3.37 -5.73
CA SER A 80 -17.14 -2.91 -6.29
C SER A 80 -17.23 -1.39 -6.37
N ALA A 81 -16.69 -0.67 -5.38
CA ALA A 81 -16.73 0.79 -5.33
C ALA A 81 -15.81 1.44 -6.37
N TYR A 82 -14.63 0.86 -6.60
CA TYR A 82 -13.57 1.48 -7.41
C TYR A 82 -13.31 0.80 -8.76
N GLY A 83 -13.94 -0.34 -9.04
CA GLY A 83 -13.82 -1.03 -10.33
C GLY A 83 -12.46 -1.70 -10.59
N THR A 84 -11.59 -1.78 -9.59
CA THR A 84 -10.27 -2.42 -9.64
C THR A 84 -9.99 -3.19 -8.35
N SER A 85 -9.13 -4.20 -8.42
CA SER A 85 -8.58 -4.88 -7.23
C SER A 85 -7.32 -4.19 -6.68
N ASP A 86 -6.80 -3.19 -7.39
CA ASP A 86 -5.60 -2.47 -6.97
C ASP A 86 -5.84 -1.68 -5.68
N VAL A 87 -4.83 -1.67 -4.81
CA VAL A 87 -4.86 -0.93 -3.56
C VAL A 87 -4.39 0.49 -3.80
N TYR A 88 -5.27 1.47 -3.59
CA TYR A 88 -4.91 2.89 -3.57
C TYR A 88 -4.42 3.28 -2.17
N GLY A 89 -3.15 2.99 -1.90
CA GLY A 89 -2.48 3.29 -0.63
C GLY A 89 -0.99 3.52 -0.85
N MET A 90 -0.41 4.46 -0.11
CA MET A 90 1.03 4.71 -0.19
C MET A 90 1.80 3.50 0.33
N HIS A 91 2.84 3.09 -0.39
CA HIS A 91 3.90 2.30 0.22
C HIS A 91 4.68 3.16 1.23
N TRP A 92 5.40 2.53 2.15
CA TRP A 92 5.97 3.25 3.30
C TRP A 92 7.39 3.79 3.05
N LEU A 93 8.12 3.25 2.08
CA LEU A 93 9.53 3.58 1.82
C LEU A 93 9.83 3.66 0.33
N LEU A 94 10.59 4.68 -0.08
CA LEU A 94 11.14 4.81 -1.43
C LEU A 94 12.64 5.06 -1.34
N ASP A 95 13.38 4.47 -2.27
CA ASP A 95 14.76 4.86 -2.57
C ASP A 95 14.75 5.83 -3.76
N VAL A 96 14.66 7.12 -3.45
CA VAL A 96 14.34 8.18 -4.42
C VAL A 96 15.40 8.34 -5.50
N ASP A 97 16.67 8.14 -5.14
CA ASP A 97 17.82 8.30 -6.05
C ASP A 97 18.39 6.95 -6.53
N ASN A 98 17.67 5.86 -6.26
CA ASN A 98 18.13 4.49 -6.47
C ASN A 98 19.54 4.22 -5.91
N TRP A 99 19.75 4.62 -4.66
CA TRP A 99 21.02 4.42 -3.95
C TRP A 99 21.41 2.93 -3.82
N TYR A 100 20.43 2.05 -3.62
CA TYR A 100 20.64 0.61 -3.47
C TYR A 100 20.78 -0.15 -4.82
N GLY A 101 20.36 0.44 -5.95
CA GLY A 101 20.50 -0.15 -7.28
C GLY A 101 19.51 -1.28 -7.61
N PHE A 102 18.31 -1.25 -7.03
CA PHE A 102 17.22 -2.19 -7.33
C PHE A 102 16.41 -1.78 -8.58
#